data_AF-A0AAD8S4V3-F1
#
_entry.id   AF-A0AAD8S4V3-F1
#
_cell.length_a   1.000
_cell.length_b   1.000
_cell.length_c   1.000
_cell.angle_alpha   90.00
_cell.angle_beta   90.00
_cell.angle_gamma   90.00
#
_symmetry.space_group_name_H-M   'P 1'
#
loop_
_entity.id
_entity.type
_entity.pdbx_description
1 polymer ?
#
loop_
_entity_poly.entity_id
_entity_poly.type
_entity_poly.pdbx_seq_one_letter_code
_entity_poly.pdbx_strand_id
1 'polypeptide(L)'
;MVSGGCVGAEGNAEPEAMVSDEAVTSAPAPARELVVGYALTSKKAKSFLQPKLRGLARKKGIQFVAIDQKLPLSDQGPFDIVLHKLTGKEWQRRLEEYRETHPEVTVLDPPGAIEHLLNRQSMLQEVSKLDLADCHGKVGVPKQLFVNTDPSSIPAAVLRAGLSLPLVAKPLVAKSHELSLAYDQSSLTKLEPPLVLQEFVNHGGVLFKVYIVGDAIRVVRRFSLPNVDAGDLSNNAGVFRFPRVSCAAATAEDADLDPHVAELPPRPLLEILARELRRRLGLRLFNIDMIREHGTRDRFYVIDMNYFPGYGKMPGYEHVFTDFLLSLDQKEYKRRLGYTSGEG
;
A
#
# COMPACT_ATOMS: atom_id res chain seq x y z
N MET A 1 36.19 -86.79 44.59
CA MET A 1 37.60 -87.12 44.31
C MET A 1 38.29 -85.83 43.91
N VAL A 2 39.38 -85.49 44.60
CA VAL A 2 40.55 -84.73 44.10
C VAL A 2 40.24 -83.28 43.67
N SER A 3 40.38 -82.29 44.58
CA SER A 3 41.58 -81.43 44.77
C SER A 3 41.98 -80.67 43.49
N GLY A 4 42.28 -79.38 43.47
CA GLY A 4 42.69 -78.39 44.47
C GLY A 4 43.43 -77.27 43.70
N GLY A 5 43.78 -76.17 44.35
CA GLY A 5 44.76 -75.20 43.82
C GLY A 5 44.34 -73.74 43.92
N CYS A 6 44.97 -73.06 44.88
CA CYS A 6 44.86 -71.64 45.19
C CYS A 6 45.73 -70.74 44.29
N VAL A 7 45.67 -69.43 44.60
CA VAL A 7 46.59 -68.30 44.30
C VAL A 7 46.25 -67.53 43.01
N GLY A 8 46.19 -66.19 42.96
CA GLY A 8 46.53 -65.14 43.93
C GLY A 8 45.84 -63.81 43.60
N ALA A 9 46.13 -62.82 44.45
CA ALA A 9 45.49 -61.51 44.58
C ALA A 9 45.79 -60.53 43.42
N GLU A 10 44.92 -59.51 43.25
CA GLU A 10 45.28 -58.08 43.23
C GLU A 10 44.08 -57.17 42.85
N GLY A 11 43.99 -56.00 43.52
CA GLY A 11 43.36 -54.75 43.04
C GLY A 11 41.84 -54.71 42.93
N ASN A 12 41.07 -54.30 43.95
CA ASN A 12 40.82 -52.94 44.45
C ASN A 12 39.98 -52.02 43.53
N ALA A 13 38.88 -51.55 44.11
CA ALA A 13 38.05 -50.38 43.78
C ALA A 13 37.13 -50.43 42.54
N GLU A 14 35.85 -50.70 42.78
CA GLU A 14 34.73 -50.28 41.93
C GLU A 14 34.66 -48.74 41.89
N PRO A 15 34.51 -48.10 40.72
CA PRO A 15 34.15 -46.70 40.67
C PRO A 15 32.63 -46.54 40.71
N GLU A 16 32.21 -45.58 41.52
CA GLU A 16 30.85 -45.06 41.66
C GLU A 16 30.21 -44.75 40.30
N ALA A 17 28.94 -45.13 40.16
CA ALA A 17 28.11 -44.78 39.02
C ALA A 17 27.91 -43.26 38.96
N MET A 18 28.61 -42.60 38.03
CA MET A 18 28.35 -41.21 37.65
C MET A 18 26.97 -41.12 36.98
N VAL A 19 26.07 -40.43 37.65
CA VAL A 19 24.81 -39.95 37.07
C VAL A 19 25.17 -38.97 35.96
N SER A 20 24.95 -39.37 34.71
CA SER A 20 25.09 -38.50 33.56
C SER A 20 23.97 -37.45 33.60
N ASP A 21 24.37 -36.19 33.73
CA ASP A 21 23.54 -35.00 33.57
C ASP A 21 22.86 -35.06 32.20
N GLU A 22 21.57 -35.40 32.17
CA GLU A 22 20.76 -35.22 30.96
C GLU A 22 20.68 -33.72 30.70
N ALA A 23 21.39 -33.29 29.64
CA ALA A 23 21.29 -31.95 29.11
C ALA A 23 19.82 -31.64 28.84
N VAL A 24 19.22 -30.84 29.73
CA VAL A 24 17.92 -30.22 29.54
C VAL A 24 18.07 -29.33 28.30
N THR A 25 17.69 -29.87 27.14
CA THR A 25 17.48 -29.07 25.94
C THR A 25 16.34 -28.13 26.28
N SER A 26 16.67 -26.90 26.66
CA SER A 26 15.69 -25.83 26.84
C SER A 26 14.85 -25.79 25.58
N ALA A 27 13.54 -26.01 25.73
CA ALA A 27 12.60 -25.79 24.65
C ALA A 27 12.88 -24.40 24.04
N PRO A 28 12.89 -24.25 22.71
CA PRO A 28 13.10 -22.94 22.11
C PRO A 28 12.09 -21.97 22.74
N ALA A 29 12.59 -20.85 23.26
CA ALA A 29 11.74 -19.82 23.83
C ALA A 29 10.58 -19.56 22.86
N PRO A 30 9.33 -19.51 23.34
CA PRO A 30 8.18 -19.31 22.47
C PRO A 30 8.47 -18.07 21.62
N ALA A 31 8.38 -18.23 20.29
CA ALA A 31 8.60 -17.14 19.36
C ALA A 31 7.77 -15.94 19.83
N ARG A 32 8.43 -14.82 20.13
CA ARG A 32 7.77 -13.62 20.67
C ARG A 32 6.60 -13.26 19.77
N GLU A 33 5.42 -13.13 20.36
CA GLU A 33 4.22 -12.72 19.62
C GLU A 33 4.36 -11.25 19.20
N LEU A 34 4.11 -10.97 17.92
CA LEU A 34 4.15 -9.63 17.34
C LEU A 34 2.86 -8.88 17.67
N VAL A 35 2.94 -7.81 18.47
CA VAL A 35 1.78 -7.03 18.91
C VAL A 35 1.58 -5.81 18.00
N VAL A 36 0.48 -5.82 17.25
CA VAL A 36 0.08 -4.74 16.35
C VAL A 36 -1.08 -3.95 16.96
N GLY A 37 -0.76 -2.80 17.55
CA GLY A 37 -1.75 -1.81 17.95
C GLY A 37 -2.38 -1.17 16.72
N TYR A 38 -3.71 -1.15 16.61
CA TYR A 38 -4.39 -0.57 15.45
C TYR A 38 -5.36 0.56 15.80
N ALA A 39 -5.27 1.64 15.03
CA ALA A 39 -6.16 2.79 15.07
C ALA A 39 -6.72 3.05 13.66
N LEU A 40 -7.87 2.45 13.36
CA LEU A 40 -8.47 2.46 12.03
C LEU A 40 -9.85 3.10 12.08
N THR A 41 -10.26 3.77 10.99
CA THR A 41 -11.66 4.18 10.85
C THR A 41 -12.59 2.96 10.89
N SER A 42 -13.82 3.13 11.36
CA SER A 42 -14.79 2.04 11.45
C SER A 42 -14.98 1.31 10.11
N LYS A 43 -15.03 2.06 8.99
CA LYS A 43 -15.10 1.49 7.63
C LYS A 43 -13.86 0.68 7.29
N LYS A 44 -12.67 1.15 7.65
CA LYS A 44 -11.41 0.45 7.37
C LYS A 44 -11.28 -0.81 8.22
N ALA A 45 -11.53 -0.74 9.53
CA ALA A 45 -11.52 -1.90 10.41
C ALA A 45 -12.47 -3.00 9.91
N LYS A 46 -13.72 -2.63 9.61
CA LYS A 46 -14.75 -3.56 9.10
C LYS A 46 -14.40 -4.20 7.76
N SER A 47 -13.67 -3.51 6.88
CA SER A 47 -13.31 -4.03 5.55
C SER A 47 -11.99 -4.79 5.54
N PHE A 48 -11.04 -4.43 6.41
CA PHE A 48 -9.68 -4.95 6.43
C PHE A 48 -9.47 -6.09 7.43
N LEU A 49 -9.93 -5.93 8.67
CA LEU A 49 -9.71 -6.89 9.78
C LEU A 49 -10.74 -8.03 9.76
N GLN A 50 -10.90 -8.65 8.59
CA GLN A 50 -11.79 -9.79 8.38
C GLN A 50 -11.37 -11.02 9.21
N PRO A 51 -12.28 -11.95 9.51
CA PRO A 51 -11.97 -13.17 10.25
C PRO A 51 -10.79 -13.97 9.67
N LYS A 52 -10.68 -14.04 8.34
CA LYS A 52 -9.59 -14.74 7.65
C LYS A 52 -8.22 -14.13 7.93
N LEU A 53 -8.10 -12.79 7.89
CA LEU A 53 -6.86 -12.08 8.25
C LEU A 53 -6.52 -12.33 9.72
N ARG A 54 -7.48 -12.18 10.63
CA ARG A 54 -7.25 -12.38 12.08
C ARG A 54 -6.83 -13.82 12.39
N GLY A 55 -7.48 -14.80 11.77
CA GLY A 55 -7.14 -16.21 11.92
C GLY A 55 -5.75 -16.54 11.42
N LEU A 56 -5.35 -16.00 10.26
CA LEU A 56 -4.00 -16.17 9.73
C LEU A 56 -2.94 -15.46 10.56
N ALA A 57 -3.23 -14.24 11.02
CA ALA A 57 -2.35 -13.47 11.90
C ALA A 57 -2.04 -14.22 13.19
N ARG A 58 -3.07 -14.75 13.87
CA ARG A 58 -2.90 -15.57 15.08
C ARG A 58 -2.05 -16.82 14.82
N LYS A 59 -2.26 -17.52 13.70
CA LYS A 59 -1.44 -18.68 13.31
C LYS A 59 0.04 -18.33 13.07
N LYS A 60 0.32 -17.08 12.73
CA LYS A 60 1.66 -16.55 12.50
C LYS A 60 2.24 -15.81 13.70
N GLY A 61 1.60 -15.89 14.87
CA GLY A 61 2.04 -15.20 16.08
C GLY A 61 1.92 -13.68 15.99
N ILE A 62 0.86 -13.17 15.34
CA ILE A 62 0.55 -11.74 15.26
C ILE A 62 -0.75 -11.46 16.01
N GLN A 63 -0.67 -10.58 17.00
CA GLN A 63 -1.81 -10.11 17.77
C GLN A 63 -2.25 -8.73 17.29
N PHE A 64 -3.53 -8.55 16.98
CA PHE A 64 -4.09 -7.23 16.69
C PHE A 64 -4.83 -6.69 17.91
N VAL A 65 -4.37 -5.57 18.45
CA VAL A 65 -4.94 -4.89 19.62
C VAL A 65 -5.54 -3.56 19.19
N ALA A 66 -6.82 -3.33 19.50
CA ALA A 66 -7.47 -2.06 19.18
C ALA A 66 -6.94 -0.97 20.11
N ILE A 67 -6.49 0.15 19.55
CA ILE A 67 -6.10 1.33 20.33
C ILE A 67 -7.36 2.11 20.72
N ASP A 68 -7.56 2.31 22.02
CA ASP A 68 -8.54 3.24 22.54
C ASP A 68 -8.02 4.68 22.39
N GLN A 69 -8.73 5.46 21.57
CA GLN A 69 -8.41 6.86 21.34
C GLN A 69 -8.68 7.75 22.56
N LYS A 70 -9.39 7.26 23.58
CA LYS A 70 -9.68 8.03 24.80
C LYS A 70 -8.58 7.93 25.85
N LEU A 71 -7.70 6.94 25.74
CA LEU A 71 -6.60 6.70 26.67
C LEU A 71 -5.26 7.13 26.06
N PRO A 72 -4.24 7.49 26.86
CA PRO A 72 -2.88 7.73 26.37
C PRO A 72 -2.32 6.50 25.62
N LEU A 73 -1.49 6.71 24.59
CA LEU A 73 -0.88 5.62 23.81
C LEU A 73 0.15 4.84 24.63
N SER A 74 0.90 5.53 25.50
CA SER A 74 1.89 4.97 26.43
C SER A 74 1.32 3.85 27.32
N ASP A 75 0.04 3.96 27.67
CA ASP A 75 -0.58 3.11 28.68
C ASP A 75 -1.22 1.85 28.08
N GLN A 76 -1.17 1.71 26.75
CA GLN A 76 -1.84 0.65 26.01
C GLN A 76 -0.87 -0.37 25.38
N GLY A 77 0.43 -0.07 25.44
CA GLY A 77 1.49 -0.94 24.95
C GLY A 77 1.87 -2.06 25.94
N PRO A 78 2.96 -2.79 25.66
CA PRO A 78 3.91 -2.56 24.57
C PRO A 78 3.33 -2.96 23.21
N PHE A 79 3.54 -2.11 22.20
CA PHE A 79 3.28 -2.43 20.80
C PHE A 79 4.60 -2.62 20.07
N ASP A 80 4.62 -3.47 19.06
CA ASP A 80 5.76 -3.56 18.13
C ASP A 80 5.49 -2.71 16.88
N ILE A 81 4.22 -2.63 16.49
CA ILE A 81 3.75 -1.88 15.33
C ILE A 81 2.49 -1.12 15.71
N VAL A 82 2.43 0.16 15.35
CA VAL A 82 1.19 0.95 15.37
C VAL A 82 0.69 1.12 13.93
N LEU A 83 -0.36 0.37 13.59
CA LEU A 83 -1.01 0.41 12.28
C LEU A 83 -2.19 1.40 12.31
N HIS A 84 -2.15 2.45 11.48
CA HIS A 84 -3.19 3.48 11.56
C HIS A 84 -3.72 3.98 10.22
N LYS A 85 -4.97 4.45 10.26
CA LYS A 85 -5.65 5.15 9.16
C LYS A 85 -6.56 6.26 9.67
N LEU A 86 -6.28 6.79 10.85
CA LEU A 86 -6.94 7.99 11.35
C LEU A 86 -6.20 9.23 10.83
N THR A 87 -6.95 10.30 10.67
CA THR A 87 -6.45 11.59 10.16
C THR A 87 -6.77 12.68 11.19
N GLY A 88 -6.00 13.76 11.18
CA GLY A 88 -6.25 14.93 12.02
C GLY A 88 -5.05 15.26 12.91
N LYS A 89 -4.85 16.56 13.15
CA LYS A 89 -3.67 17.09 13.83
C LYS A 89 -3.44 16.52 15.22
N GLU A 90 -4.52 16.26 15.96
CA GLU A 90 -4.42 15.68 17.30
C GLU A 90 -3.88 14.25 17.28
N TRP A 91 -4.39 13.41 16.39
CA TRP A 91 -3.90 12.04 16.22
C TRP A 91 -2.44 12.02 15.75
N GLN A 92 -2.09 12.89 14.80
CA GLN A 92 -0.72 13.03 14.32
C GLN A 92 0.24 13.38 15.46
N ARG A 93 -0.08 14.42 16.25
CA ARG A 93 0.72 14.84 17.40
C ARG A 93 0.91 13.71 18.42
N ARG A 94 -0.16 12.99 18.76
CA ARG A 94 -0.10 11.85 19.67
C ARG A 94 0.80 10.72 19.17
N LEU A 95 0.79 10.44 17.87
CA LEU A 95 1.70 9.45 17.27
C LEU A 95 3.15 9.93 17.27
N GLU A 96 3.39 11.23 17.07
CA GLU A 96 4.73 11.81 17.11
C GLU A 96 5.32 11.76 18.52
N GLU A 97 4.57 12.20 19.54
CA GLU A 97 4.94 12.10 20.96
C GLU A 97 5.23 10.65 21.38
N TYR A 98 4.40 9.70 20.93
CA TYR A 98 4.62 8.28 21.21
C TYR A 98 5.90 7.74 20.56
N ARG A 99 6.23 8.17 19.34
CA ARG A 99 7.46 7.75 18.64
C ARG A 99 8.73 8.31 19.27
N GLU A 100 8.67 9.49 19.86
CA GLU A 100 9.82 10.09 20.55
C GLU A 100 10.19 9.29 21.80
N THR A 101 9.18 8.78 22.50
CA THR A 101 9.35 7.98 23.73
C THR A 101 9.53 6.49 23.47
N HIS A 102 9.10 6.00 22.30
CA HIS A 102 9.16 4.59 21.89
C HIS A 102 9.75 4.45 20.47
N PRO A 103 11.02 4.81 20.26
CA PRO A 103 11.68 4.77 18.94
C PRO A 103 11.76 3.36 18.36
N GLU A 104 11.63 2.34 19.20
CA GLU A 104 11.67 0.94 18.87
C GLU A 104 10.37 0.43 18.22
N VAL A 105 9.29 1.21 18.29
CA VAL A 105 7.96 0.88 17.74
C VAL A 105 7.81 1.41 16.32
N THR A 106 7.39 0.54 15.40
CA THR A 106 7.15 0.94 14.01
C THR A 106 5.79 1.59 13.84
N VAL A 107 5.73 2.89 13.54
CA VAL A 107 4.48 3.56 13.13
C VAL A 107 4.27 3.41 11.62
N LEU A 108 3.18 2.72 11.26
CA LEU A 108 2.89 2.29 9.90
C LEU A 108 1.63 3.00 9.33
N ASP A 109 1.76 3.96 8.42
CA ASP A 109 2.97 4.68 7.97
C ASP A 109 3.19 5.99 8.76
N PRO A 110 4.36 6.65 8.69
CA PRO A 110 4.58 7.94 9.38
C PRO A 110 3.52 8.99 8.99
N PRO A 111 2.93 9.74 9.95
CA PRO A 111 1.82 10.65 9.65
C PRO A 111 2.15 11.74 8.63
N GLY A 112 3.34 12.35 8.71
CA GLY A 112 3.78 13.36 7.73
C GLY A 112 3.91 12.81 6.30
N ALA A 113 4.30 11.55 6.14
CA ALA A 113 4.39 10.90 4.82
C ALA A 113 3.01 10.71 4.16
N ILE A 114 1.96 10.52 4.97
CA ILE A 114 0.59 10.30 4.48
C ILE A 114 0.00 11.57 3.87
N GLU A 115 0.38 12.76 4.35
CA GLU A 115 -0.17 14.05 3.91
C GLU A 115 0.03 14.28 2.40
N HIS A 116 1.13 13.79 1.84
CA HIS A 116 1.40 13.87 0.40
C HIS A 116 0.30 13.23 -0.46
N LEU A 117 -0.34 12.15 0.03
CA LEU A 117 -1.42 11.48 -0.69
C LEU A 117 -2.82 12.00 -0.29
N LEU A 118 -2.94 12.90 0.66
CA LEU A 118 -4.23 13.54 1.00
C LEU A 118 -4.53 14.75 0.10
N ASN A 119 -3.50 15.35 -0.49
CA ASN A 119 -3.66 16.48 -1.38
C ASN A 119 -3.67 16.06 -2.86
N ARG A 120 -4.85 16.09 -3.49
CA ARG A 120 -5.02 15.69 -4.89
C ARG A 120 -4.26 16.57 -5.89
N GLN A 121 -3.88 17.79 -5.51
CA GLN A 121 -3.07 18.68 -6.33
C GLN A 121 -1.61 18.20 -6.43
N SER A 122 -1.05 17.65 -5.35
CA SER A 122 0.37 17.29 -5.28
C SER A 122 0.64 15.79 -5.30
N MET A 123 -0.38 14.95 -5.08
CA MET A 123 -0.28 13.49 -5.00
C MET A 123 0.54 12.84 -6.11
N LEU A 124 0.43 13.33 -7.35
CA LEU A 124 1.10 12.75 -8.52
C LEU A 124 2.43 13.44 -8.87
N GLN A 125 2.83 14.48 -8.12
CA GLN A 125 4.06 15.25 -8.40
C GLN A 125 5.31 14.38 -8.29
N GLU A 126 5.37 13.46 -7.32
CA GLU A 126 6.53 12.57 -7.19
C GLU A 126 6.63 11.62 -8.38
N VAL A 127 5.52 11.18 -8.96
CA VAL A 127 5.53 10.37 -10.18
C VAL A 127 6.07 11.19 -11.35
N SER A 128 5.66 12.46 -11.51
CA SER A 128 6.15 13.31 -12.62
C SER A 128 7.64 13.65 -12.55
N LYS A 129 8.27 13.49 -11.38
CA LYS A 129 9.71 13.70 -11.17
C LYS A 129 10.53 12.43 -11.37
N LEU A 130 9.88 11.28 -11.59
CA LEU A 130 10.57 10.03 -11.86
C LEU A 130 11.05 10.02 -13.30
N ASP A 131 12.33 9.72 -13.47
CA ASP A 131 12.86 9.28 -14.75
C ASP A 131 12.99 7.75 -14.70
N LEU A 132 12.06 7.09 -15.39
CA LEU A 132 12.07 5.64 -15.59
C LEU A 132 12.32 5.30 -17.06
N ALA A 133 12.97 6.20 -17.81
CA ALA A 133 13.43 5.87 -19.15
C ALA A 133 14.25 4.57 -19.12
N ASP A 134 14.07 3.73 -20.14
CA ASP A 134 14.75 2.45 -20.34
C ASP A 134 14.47 1.35 -19.29
N CYS A 135 13.46 1.53 -18.43
CA CYS A 135 13.11 0.56 -17.38
C CYS A 135 11.89 -0.32 -17.75
N HIS A 136 11.93 -1.04 -18.87
CA HIS A 136 10.82 -1.90 -19.33
C HIS A 136 9.49 -1.15 -19.61
N GLY A 137 9.56 0.15 -19.88
CA GLY A 137 8.43 1.00 -20.24
C GLY A 137 8.62 2.44 -19.76
N LYS A 138 7.68 3.31 -20.12
CA LYS A 138 7.61 4.71 -19.71
C LYS A 138 6.42 4.90 -18.79
N VAL A 139 6.64 5.57 -17.67
CA VAL A 139 5.57 5.92 -16.71
C VAL A 139 5.51 7.43 -16.60
N GLY A 140 4.32 7.99 -16.80
CA GLY A 140 4.06 9.41 -16.65
C GLY A 140 2.79 9.70 -15.87
N VAL A 141 2.42 10.97 -15.89
CA VAL A 141 1.14 11.48 -15.37
C VAL A 141 0.51 12.30 -16.50
N PRO A 142 -0.79 12.13 -16.82
CA PRO A 142 -1.43 12.98 -17.82
C PRO A 142 -1.42 14.43 -17.37
N LYS A 143 -1.36 15.39 -18.30
CA LYS A 143 -1.34 16.81 -17.89
C LYS A 143 -2.57 17.12 -17.05
N GLN A 144 -2.38 17.93 -16.03
CA GLN A 144 -3.44 18.27 -15.12
C GLN A 144 -3.32 19.71 -14.62
N LEU A 145 -4.48 20.29 -14.31
CA LEU A 145 -4.64 21.65 -13.82
C LEU A 145 -5.53 21.62 -12.58
N PHE A 146 -5.05 22.23 -11.50
CA PHE A 146 -5.89 22.51 -10.34
C PHE A 146 -6.63 23.83 -10.54
N VAL A 147 -7.94 23.81 -10.28
CA VAL A 147 -8.81 24.97 -10.39
C VAL A 147 -9.51 25.17 -9.05
N ASN A 148 -9.32 26.36 -8.47
CA ASN A 148 -9.98 26.82 -7.25
C ASN A 148 -10.69 28.18 -7.41
N THR A 149 -10.70 28.72 -8.63
CA THR A 149 -11.27 30.04 -8.97
C THR A 149 -12.68 29.89 -9.55
N ASP A 150 -13.27 31.00 -10.01
CA ASP A 150 -14.60 31.03 -10.60
C ASP A 150 -14.75 30.14 -11.86
N PRO A 151 -15.88 29.41 -12.03
CA PRO A 151 -16.13 28.56 -13.20
C PRO A 151 -15.96 29.22 -14.56
N SER A 152 -16.25 30.52 -14.69
CA SER A 152 -16.10 31.25 -15.96
C SER A 152 -14.64 31.36 -16.42
N SER A 153 -13.68 31.25 -15.49
CA SER A 153 -12.24 31.33 -15.77
C SER A 153 -11.63 30.02 -16.27
N ILE A 154 -12.35 28.89 -16.11
CA ILE A 154 -11.86 27.54 -16.41
C ILE A 154 -11.41 27.39 -17.86
N PRO A 155 -12.21 27.80 -18.89
CA PRO A 155 -11.79 27.66 -20.28
C PRO A 155 -10.44 28.35 -20.55
N ALA A 156 -10.30 29.60 -20.13
CA ALA A 156 -9.07 30.35 -20.35
C ALA A 156 -7.88 29.73 -19.60
N ALA A 157 -8.09 29.20 -18.39
CA ALA A 157 -7.06 28.51 -17.64
C ALA A 157 -6.61 27.20 -18.32
N VAL A 158 -7.54 26.41 -18.84
CA VAL A 158 -7.26 25.18 -19.61
C VAL A 158 -6.44 25.49 -20.86
N LEU A 159 -6.83 26.53 -21.61
CA LEU A 159 -6.10 26.96 -22.82
C LEU A 159 -4.67 27.40 -22.47
N ARG A 160 -4.50 28.24 -21.44
CA ARG A 160 -3.16 28.69 -20.99
C ARG A 160 -2.28 27.55 -20.52
N ALA A 161 -2.87 26.52 -19.89
CA ALA A 161 -2.15 25.35 -19.43
C ALA A 161 -1.85 24.34 -20.55
N GLY A 162 -2.40 24.53 -21.76
CA GLY A 162 -2.17 23.66 -22.90
C GLY A 162 -2.71 22.23 -22.69
N LEU A 163 -3.87 22.12 -22.04
CA LEU A 163 -4.58 20.86 -21.84
C LEU A 163 -5.45 20.54 -23.06
N SER A 164 -5.51 19.26 -23.43
CA SER A 164 -6.26 18.74 -24.56
C SER A 164 -7.57 18.10 -24.09
N LEU A 165 -8.65 18.33 -24.82
CA LEU A 165 -9.94 17.68 -24.57
C LEU A 165 -9.93 16.23 -25.09
N PRO A 166 -10.68 15.31 -24.45
CA PRO A 166 -11.58 15.57 -23.33
C PRO A 166 -10.85 15.58 -21.97
N LEU A 167 -11.44 16.24 -20.97
CA LEU A 167 -10.86 16.41 -19.64
C LEU A 167 -11.67 15.68 -18.57
N VAL A 168 -10.98 14.86 -17.76
CA VAL A 168 -11.55 14.26 -16.55
C VAL A 168 -11.56 15.30 -15.44
N ALA A 169 -12.75 15.67 -14.99
CA ALA A 169 -12.97 16.54 -13.85
C ALA A 169 -13.08 15.71 -12.55
N LYS A 170 -12.22 16.04 -11.58
CA LYS A 170 -12.09 15.38 -10.28
C LYS A 170 -12.35 16.39 -9.16
N PRO A 171 -13.58 16.49 -8.62
CA PRO A 171 -13.89 17.39 -7.52
C PRO A 171 -13.08 17.09 -6.26
N LEU A 172 -12.71 18.12 -5.49
CA LEU A 172 -12.02 17.96 -4.20
C LEU A 172 -12.99 17.83 -3.01
N VAL A 173 -14.17 18.44 -3.08
CA VAL A 173 -15.10 18.60 -1.93
C VAL A 173 -16.41 17.81 -2.08
N ALA A 174 -16.62 17.13 -3.22
CA ALA A 174 -17.89 16.46 -3.46
C ALA A 174 -18.12 15.28 -2.50
N LYS A 175 -19.31 15.24 -1.87
CA LYS A 175 -19.81 14.13 -1.04
C LYS A 175 -19.99 12.82 -1.85
N SER A 176 -20.03 12.93 -3.18
CA SER A 176 -20.03 11.84 -4.14
C SER A 176 -18.67 11.85 -4.85
N HIS A 177 -17.96 10.71 -4.88
CA HIS A 177 -16.72 10.57 -5.66
C HIS A 177 -16.98 10.55 -7.18
N GLU A 178 -17.91 11.37 -7.65
CA GLU A 178 -18.37 11.40 -9.03
C GLU A 178 -17.30 12.01 -9.92
N LEU A 179 -16.96 11.31 -10.99
CA LEU A 179 -16.05 11.80 -12.02
C LEU A 179 -16.89 12.32 -13.16
N SER A 180 -16.42 13.37 -13.83
CA SER A 180 -17.07 13.83 -15.06
C SER A 180 -16.06 13.93 -16.20
N LEU A 181 -16.51 13.74 -17.42
CA LEU A 181 -15.71 13.95 -18.63
C LEU A 181 -16.29 15.15 -19.39
N ALA A 182 -15.47 16.16 -19.60
CA ALA A 182 -15.81 17.36 -20.36
C ALA A 182 -15.26 17.22 -21.78
N TYR A 183 -16.13 17.29 -22.78
CA TYR A 183 -15.78 17.07 -24.19
C TYR A 183 -15.46 18.35 -24.95
N ASP A 184 -16.00 19.47 -24.50
CA ASP A 184 -15.88 20.76 -25.20
C ASP A 184 -15.53 21.91 -24.25
N GLN A 185 -14.94 22.95 -24.85
CA GLN A 185 -14.43 24.12 -24.14
C GLN A 185 -15.55 24.95 -23.49
N SER A 186 -16.72 25.03 -24.12
CA SER A 186 -17.84 25.87 -23.66
C SER A 186 -18.46 25.30 -22.38
N SER A 187 -18.52 23.97 -22.29
CA SER A 187 -19.10 23.25 -21.17
C SER A 187 -18.21 23.20 -19.93
N LEU A 188 -16.93 23.59 -20.02
CA LEU A 188 -16.04 23.68 -18.86
C LEU A 188 -16.55 24.65 -17.79
N THR A 189 -17.30 25.69 -18.19
CA THR A 189 -17.93 26.65 -17.28
C THR A 189 -19.01 26.04 -16.39
N LYS A 190 -19.49 24.84 -16.71
CA LYS A 190 -20.49 24.09 -15.92
C LYS A 190 -19.88 23.29 -14.77
N LEU A 191 -18.54 23.25 -14.68
CA LEU A 191 -17.84 22.53 -13.63
C LEU A 191 -17.81 23.36 -12.35
N GLU A 192 -17.81 22.69 -11.21
CA GLU A 192 -17.83 23.31 -9.88
C GLU A 192 -16.48 23.13 -9.17
N PRO A 193 -15.67 24.20 -9.06
CA PRO A 193 -14.46 24.21 -8.25
C PRO A 193 -14.74 24.09 -6.75
N PRO A 194 -13.77 23.62 -5.94
CA PRO A 194 -12.41 23.24 -6.35
C PRO A 194 -12.36 21.84 -6.98
N LEU A 195 -11.63 21.72 -8.10
CA LEU A 195 -11.42 20.46 -8.82
C LEU A 195 -10.01 20.34 -9.42
N VAL A 196 -9.62 19.12 -9.79
CA VAL A 196 -8.52 18.86 -10.72
C VAL A 196 -9.11 18.49 -12.08
N LEU A 197 -8.64 19.15 -13.13
CA LEU A 197 -8.84 18.76 -14.52
C LEU A 197 -7.62 17.97 -14.98
N GLN A 198 -7.83 16.80 -15.57
CA GLN A 198 -6.75 15.95 -16.08
C GLN A 198 -7.09 15.50 -17.51
N GLU A 199 -6.10 15.51 -18.40
CA GLU A 199 -6.26 14.98 -19.76
C GLU A 199 -6.74 13.53 -19.72
N PHE A 200 -7.75 13.22 -20.53
CA PHE A 200 -8.18 11.86 -20.76
C PHE A 200 -7.23 11.17 -21.74
N VAL A 201 -6.74 9.99 -21.34
CA VAL A 201 -5.89 9.15 -22.19
C VAL A 201 -6.70 7.92 -22.54
N ASN A 202 -6.87 7.63 -23.83
CA ASN A 202 -7.47 6.36 -24.27
C ASN A 202 -6.65 5.19 -23.74
N HIS A 203 -7.30 4.20 -23.15
CA HIS A 203 -6.64 3.08 -22.45
C HIS A 203 -7.40 1.75 -22.55
N GLY A 204 -8.29 1.63 -23.54
CA GLY A 204 -9.04 0.40 -23.83
C GLY A 204 -10.03 -0.01 -22.72
N GLY A 205 -10.42 0.92 -21.85
CA GLY A 205 -11.39 0.62 -20.79
C GLY A 205 -10.84 -0.26 -19.65
N VAL A 206 -9.52 -0.38 -19.49
CA VAL A 206 -8.89 -1.20 -18.44
C VAL A 206 -7.98 -0.37 -17.53
N LEU A 207 -8.19 -0.50 -16.23
CA LEU A 207 -7.36 0.07 -15.19
C LEU A 207 -6.58 -1.03 -14.45
N PHE A 208 -5.28 -0.82 -14.28
CA PHE A 208 -4.41 -1.65 -13.44
C PHE A 208 -4.30 -1.04 -12.05
N LYS A 209 -4.94 -1.68 -11.08
CA LYS A 209 -4.82 -1.32 -9.67
C LYS A 209 -3.62 -2.03 -9.07
N VAL A 210 -2.52 -1.30 -8.90
CA VAL A 210 -1.24 -1.81 -8.39
C VAL A 210 -1.17 -1.58 -6.89
N TYR A 211 -1.42 -2.62 -6.10
CA TYR A 211 -1.29 -2.63 -4.64
C TYR A 211 0.17 -2.82 -4.23
N ILE A 212 0.65 -1.94 -3.34
CA ILE A 212 2.00 -1.95 -2.80
C ILE A 212 1.92 -2.11 -1.27
N VAL A 213 2.48 -3.21 -0.78
CA VAL A 213 2.52 -3.57 0.65
C VAL A 213 3.96 -3.90 1.00
N GLY A 214 4.71 -2.90 1.48
CA GLY A 214 6.16 -3.03 1.63
C GLY A 214 6.83 -3.28 0.30
N ASP A 215 7.54 -4.39 0.16
CA ASP A 215 8.19 -4.79 -1.10
C ASP A 215 7.26 -5.63 -2.00
N ALA A 216 6.09 -6.07 -1.49
CA ALA A 216 5.16 -6.89 -2.24
C ALA A 216 4.28 -6.04 -3.16
N ILE A 217 4.09 -6.54 -4.38
CA ILE A 217 3.26 -5.93 -5.43
C ILE A 217 2.18 -6.92 -5.86
N ARG A 218 0.93 -6.46 -5.93
CA ARG A 218 -0.17 -7.20 -6.56
C ARG A 218 -0.93 -6.27 -7.49
N VAL A 219 -1.20 -6.75 -8.70
CA VAL A 219 -1.97 -6.01 -9.70
C VAL A 219 -3.34 -6.65 -9.83
N VAL A 220 -4.37 -5.83 -9.89
CA VAL A 220 -5.74 -6.26 -10.20
C VAL A 220 -6.28 -5.40 -11.34
N ARG A 221 -6.86 -6.04 -12.36
CA ARG A 221 -7.55 -5.41 -13.47
C ARG A 221 -8.95 -4.99 -13.06
N ARG A 222 -9.33 -3.79 -13.48
CA ARG A 222 -10.63 -3.20 -13.26
C ARG A 222 -11.12 -2.66 -14.59
N PHE A 223 -12.43 -2.72 -14.82
CA PHE A 223 -12.99 -1.92 -15.90
C PHE A 223 -12.75 -0.44 -15.61
N SER A 224 -12.77 0.38 -16.65
CA SER A 224 -12.53 1.81 -16.62
C SER A 224 -13.42 2.50 -17.65
N LEU A 225 -13.21 3.79 -17.87
CA LEU A 225 -13.92 4.53 -18.92
C LEU A 225 -13.51 4.00 -20.31
N PRO A 226 -14.47 3.78 -21.22
CA PRO A 226 -14.16 3.35 -22.58
C PRO A 226 -13.35 4.41 -23.32
N ASN A 227 -12.73 4.02 -24.44
CA ASN A 227 -12.06 4.99 -25.31
C ASN A 227 -13.06 6.02 -25.84
N VAL A 228 -12.54 7.22 -26.11
CA VAL A 228 -13.22 8.29 -26.82
C VAL A 228 -12.64 8.36 -28.22
N ASP A 229 -13.48 8.24 -29.23
CA ASP A 229 -13.09 8.36 -30.64
C ASP A 229 -13.42 9.75 -31.24
N ALA A 230 -13.07 9.94 -32.51
CA ALA A 230 -13.32 11.21 -33.20
C ALA A 230 -14.82 11.50 -33.36
N GLY A 231 -15.65 10.45 -33.51
CA GLY A 231 -17.10 10.58 -33.56
C GLY A 231 -17.68 10.98 -32.21
N ASP A 232 -17.14 10.47 -31.11
CA ASP A 232 -17.51 10.91 -29.76
C ASP A 232 -17.17 12.39 -29.53
N LEU A 233 -16.01 12.85 -30.00
CA LEU A 233 -15.62 14.25 -29.90
C LEU A 233 -16.50 15.18 -30.75
N SER A 234 -16.98 14.72 -31.90
CA SER A 234 -17.87 15.50 -32.77
C SER A 234 -19.33 15.48 -32.32
N ASN A 235 -19.78 14.37 -31.72
CA ASN A 235 -21.18 14.13 -31.41
C ASN A 235 -21.55 14.43 -29.95
N ASN A 236 -20.58 14.43 -29.04
CA ASN A 236 -20.82 14.75 -27.64
C ASN A 236 -20.40 16.20 -27.34
N ALA A 237 -21.38 17.01 -26.93
CA ALA A 237 -21.14 18.31 -26.31
C ALA A 237 -21.65 18.25 -24.87
N GLY A 238 -20.86 18.75 -23.92
CA GLY A 238 -21.24 18.77 -22.51
C GLY A 238 -20.20 18.23 -21.54
N VAL A 239 -20.66 18.18 -20.29
CA VAL A 239 -20.02 17.49 -19.18
C VAL A 239 -20.86 16.26 -18.87
N PHE A 240 -20.30 15.07 -19.06
CA PHE A 240 -20.97 13.82 -18.77
C PHE A 240 -20.49 13.30 -17.42
N ARG A 241 -21.44 13.07 -16.51
CA ARG A 241 -21.14 12.54 -15.17
C ARG A 241 -21.14 11.02 -15.20
N PHE A 242 -20.14 10.43 -14.57
CA PHE A 242 -20.03 8.99 -14.41
C PHE A 242 -20.10 8.67 -12.91
N PRO A 243 -21.09 7.89 -12.47
CA PRO A 243 -21.01 7.28 -11.15
C PRO A 243 -19.75 6.42 -11.14
N ARG A 244 -18.86 6.64 -10.16
CA ARG A 244 -17.60 5.87 -10.00
C ARG A 244 -17.82 4.35 -9.92
N VAL A 245 -19.07 3.91 -9.79
CA VAL A 245 -19.51 2.56 -9.43
C VAL A 245 -20.02 1.74 -10.63
N SER A 246 -20.49 2.36 -11.73
CA SER A 246 -21.20 1.60 -12.77
C SER A 246 -20.29 0.67 -13.58
N CYS A 247 -19.03 1.06 -13.81
CA CYS A 247 -18.03 0.23 -14.51
C CYS A 247 -16.72 0.11 -13.71
N ALA A 248 -16.17 1.21 -13.17
CA ALA A 248 -14.81 1.21 -12.60
C ALA A 248 -14.63 0.41 -11.29
N ALA A 249 -15.73 0.05 -10.63
CA ALA A 249 -15.73 -0.74 -9.41
C ALA A 249 -15.81 -2.26 -9.64
N ALA A 250 -16.06 -2.70 -10.87
CA ALA A 250 -16.10 -4.11 -11.23
C ALA A 250 -14.69 -4.65 -11.50
N THR A 251 -14.44 -5.90 -11.10
CA THR A 251 -13.21 -6.61 -11.44
C THR A 251 -13.26 -7.00 -12.92
N ALA A 252 -12.10 -6.97 -13.58
CA ALA A 252 -11.95 -7.40 -14.97
C ALA A 252 -11.01 -8.59 -15.11
N GLU A 253 -10.72 -9.30 -14.01
CA GLU A 253 -9.80 -10.44 -14.01
C GLU A 253 -10.27 -11.60 -14.91
N ASP A 254 -11.57 -11.88 -14.88
CA ASP A 254 -12.20 -12.98 -15.62
C ASP A 254 -12.88 -12.53 -16.92
N ALA A 255 -12.66 -11.27 -17.32
CA ALA A 255 -13.25 -10.71 -18.53
C ALA A 255 -12.43 -11.14 -19.76
N ASP A 256 -13.12 -11.52 -20.83
CA ASP A 256 -12.50 -11.74 -22.14
C ASP A 256 -12.17 -10.38 -22.76
N LEU A 257 -10.90 -9.98 -22.63
CA LEU A 257 -10.38 -8.69 -23.07
C LEU A 257 -9.25 -8.92 -24.06
N ASP A 258 -9.10 -7.99 -25.01
CA ASP A 258 -7.96 -8.00 -25.93
C ASP A 258 -6.64 -8.10 -25.14
N PRO A 259 -5.82 -9.13 -25.39
CA PRO A 259 -4.53 -9.30 -24.72
C PRO A 259 -3.63 -8.06 -24.82
N HIS A 260 -3.69 -7.31 -25.91
CA HIS A 260 -2.90 -6.09 -26.08
C HIS A 260 -3.32 -4.95 -25.13
N VAL A 261 -4.56 -4.97 -24.65
CA VAL A 261 -5.10 -4.01 -23.69
C VAL A 261 -4.95 -4.53 -22.25
N ALA A 262 -5.21 -5.82 -22.02
CA ALA A 262 -5.34 -6.40 -20.70
C ALA A 262 -4.06 -7.02 -20.11
N GLU A 263 -2.99 -7.14 -20.91
CA GLU A 263 -1.68 -7.58 -20.41
C GLU A 263 -1.24 -6.71 -19.23
N LEU A 264 -0.77 -7.34 -18.16
CA LEU A 264 -0.31 -6.63 -16.97
C LEU A 264 0.94 -5.78 -17.29
N PRO A 265 1.12 -4.62 -16.63
CA PRO A 265 2.36 -3.86 -16.72
C PRO A 265 3.55 -4.76 -16.32
N PRO A 266 4.71 -4.64 -17.00
CA PRO A 266 5.86 -5.49 -16.72
C PRO A 266 6.26 -5.45 -15.25
N ARG A 267 6.43 -6.63 -14.65
CA ARG A 267 6.79 -6.73 -13.23
C ARG A 267 8.07 -5.96 -12.86
N PRO A 268 9.17 -6.02 -13.65
CA PRO A 268 10.37 -5.23 -13.35
C PRO A 268 10.11 -3.72 -13.30
N LEU A 269 9.27 -3.20 -14.22
CA LEU A 269 8.86 -1.79 -14.20
C LEU A 269 8.14 -1.44 -12.90
N LEU A 270 7.19 -2.28 -12.48
CA LEU A 270 6.43 -2.07 -11.25
C LEU A 270 7.31 -2.14 -10.00
N GLU A 271 8.30 -3.03 -9.98
CA GLU A 271 9.26 -3.17 -8.87
C GLU A 271 10.13 -1.92 -8.71
N ILE A 272 10.62 -1.36 -9.81
CA ILE A 272 11.39 -0.10 -9.80
C ILE A 272 10.48 1.06 -9.38
N LEU A 273 9.31 1.20 -10.00
CA LEU A 273 8.34 2.26 -9.71
C LEU A 273 7.91 2.24 -8.23
N ALA A 274 7.52 1.08 -7.71
CA ALA A 274 7.10 0.93 -6.33
C ALA A 274 8.25 1.22 -5.35
N ARG A 275 9.49 0.81 -5.67
CA ARG A 275 10.66 1.11 -4.84
C ARG A 275 10.93 2.61 -4.78
N GLU A 276 10.95 3.29 -5.92
CA GLU A 276 11.20 4.74 -5.96
C GLU A 276 10.10 5.54 -5.28
N LEU A 277 8.83 5.18 -5.48
CA LEU A 277 7.72 5.86 -4.82
C LEU A 277 7.72 5.65 -3.31
N ARG A 278 8.02 4.45 -2.81
CA ARG A 278 8.18 4.22 -1.37
C ARG A 278 9.29 5.09 -0.78
N ARG A 279 10.44 5.17 -1.47
CA ARG A 279 11.59 5.97 -1.03
C ARG A 279 11.25 7.46 -0.96
N ARG A 280 10.58 7.99 -1.99
CA ARG A 280 10.25 9.41 -2.11
C ARG A 280 9.10 9.83 -1.21
N LEU A 281 8.07 9.00 -1.09
CA LEU A 281 6.89 9.30 -0.28
C LEU A 281 7.07 8.92 1.20
N GLY A 282 8.03 8.05 1.53
CA GLY A 282 8.17 7.50 2.88
C GLY A 282 7.03 6.55 3.28
N LEU A 283 6.25 6.07 2.32
CA LEU A 283 5.08 5.21 2.53
C LEU A 283 5.40 3.75 2.23
N ARG A 284 4.67 2.84 2.86
CA ARG A 284 4.76 1.38 2.66
C ARG A 284 3.43 0.76 2.25
N LEU A 285 2.31 1.42 2.58
CA LEU A 285 0.96 0.95 2.29
C LEU A 285 0.23 1.93 1.36
N PHE A 286 0.27 1.66 0.06
CA PHE A 286 -0.50 2.44 -0.90
C PHE A 286 -0.87 1.61 -2.12
N ASN A 287 -1.77 2.12 -2.95
CA ASN A 287 -1.87 1.64 -4.32
C ASN A 287 -1.74 2.79 -5.32
N ILE A 288 -1.50 2.38 -6.55
CA ILE A 288 -1.47 3.22 -7.74
C ILE A 288 -2.59 2.74 -8.66
N ASP A 289 -3.35 3.68 -9.20
CA ASP A 289 -4.28 3.44 -10.29
C ASP A 289 -3.55 3.83 -11.59
N MET A 290 -3.22 2.81 -12.40
CA MET A 290 -2.39 2.93 -13.59
C MET A 290 -3.17 2.52 -14.83
N ILE A 291 -3.03 3.27 -15.92
CA ILE A 291 -3.59 2.94 -17.25
C ILE A 291 -2.46 2.79 -18.27
N ARG A 292 -2.69 1.99 -19.32
CA ARG A 292 -1.80 1.86 -20.47
C ARG A 292 -2.36 2.67 -21.64
N GLU A 293 -1.56 3.50 -22.30
CA GLU A 293 -2.01 4.26 -23.47
C GLU A 293 -2.42 3.29 -24.60
N HIS A 294 -3.65 3.45 -25.09
CA HIS A 294 -4.22 2.60 -26.13
C HIS A 294 -3.37 2.65 -27.40
N GLY A 295 -3.15 1.49 -28.01
CA GLY A 295 -2.28 1.35 -29.18
C GLY A 295 -0.78 1.28 -28.85
N THR A 296 -0.41 1.35 -27.57
CA THR A 296 0.99 1.20 -27.11
C THR A 296 1.16 -0.03 -26.24
N ARG A 297 2.39 -0.54 -26.14
CA ARG A 297 2.72 -1.65 -25.23
C ARG A 297 3.43 -1.20 -23.97
N ASP A 298 4.10 -0.05 -24.01
CA ASP A 298 5.11 0.35 -23.05
C ASP A 298 4.86 1.72 -22.41
N ARG A 299 3.79 2.43 -22.76
CA ARG A 299 3.46 3.73 -22.15
C ARG A 299 2.34 3.61 -21.13
N PHE A 300 2.67 3.97 -19.90
CA PHE A 300 1.78 3.89 -18.76
C PHE A 300 1.60 5.26 -18.11
N TYR A 301 0.42 5.49 -17.55
CA TYR A 301 0.08 6.70 -16.83
C TYR A 301 -0.47 6.37 -15.45
N VAL A 302 0.05 7.04 -14.43
CA VAL A 302 -0.55 7.03 -13.10
C VAL A 302 -1.61 8.13 -13.03
N ILE A 303 -2.82 7.76 -12.64
CA ILE A 303 -3.97 8.68 -12.61
C ILE A 303 -4.54 8.94 -11.21
N ASP A 304 -4.21 8.08 -10.23
CA ASP A 304 -4.61 8.22 -8.82
C ASP A 304 -3.64 7.41 -7.95
N MET A 305 -3.46 7.83 -6.70
CA MET A 305 -2.75 7.07 -5.66
C MET A 305 -3.55 7.14 -4.36
N ASN A 306 -3.59 6.07 -3.58
CA ASN A 306 -4.34 6.10 -2.32
C ASN A 306 -3.55 5.47 -1.18
N TYR A 307 -3.51 6.15 -0.04
CA TYR A 307 -2.97 5.61 1.20
C TYR A 307 -3.85 4.49 1.77
N PHE A 308 -3.20 3.40 2.16
CA PHE A 308 -3.78 2.23 2.82
C PHE A 308 -5.15 1.82 2.23
N PRO A 309 -5.20 1.47 0.94
CA PRO A 309 -6.43 1.33 0.16
C PRO A 309 -7.29 0.15 0.61
N GLY A 310 -8.45 -0.04 -0.02
CA GLY A 310 -9.27 -1.22 0.22
C GLY A 310 -8.60 -2.49 -0.32
N TYR A 311 -8.14 -3.37 0.58
CA TYR A 311 -7.50 -4.64 0.22
C TYR A 311 -8.47 -5.80 -0.02
N GLY A 312 -9.76 -5.66 0.30
CA GLY A 312 -10.74 -6.75 0.14
C GLY A 312 -10.96 -7.22 -1.31
N LYS A 313 -10.39 -6.52 -2.30
CA LYS A 313 -10.39 -6.92 -3.72
C LYS A 313 -9.01 -7.38 -4.22
N MET A 314 -8.01 -7.40 -3.36
CA MET A 314 -6.67 -7.92 -3.64
C MET A 314 -6.64 -9.41 -3.24
N PRO A 315 -6.49 -10.34 -4.20
CA PRO A 315 -6.42 -11.77 -3.89
C PRO A 315 -5.29 -12.10 -2.92
N GLY A 316 -5.61 -12.86 -1.87
CA GLY A 316 -4.63 -13.31 -0.88
C GLY A 316 -3.98 -12.19 -0.06
N TYR A 317 -4.64 -11.03 0.06
CA TYR A 317 -4.09 -9.90 0.82
C TYR A 317 -3.74 -10.26 2.27
N GLU A 318 -4.40 -11.26 2.85
CA GLU A 318 -4.14 -11.71 4.21
C GLU A 318 -2.71 -12.27 4.36
N HIS A 319 -2.26 -13.05 3.39
CA HIS A 319 -0.90 -13.59 3.37
C HIS A 319 0.11 -12.47 3.18
N VAL A 320 -0.09 -11.64 2.15
CA VAL A 320 0.81 -10.53 1.84
C VAL A 320 0.96 -9.59 3.02
N PHE A 321 -0.14 -9.23 3.70
CA PHE A 321 -0.09 -8.29 4.81
C PHE A 321 0.53 -8.90 6.07
N THR A 322 0.23 -10.17 6.39
CA THR A 322 0.85 -10.84 7.55
C THR A 322 2.35 -11.05 7.35
N ASP A 323 2.79 -11.46 6.15
CA ASP A 323 4.22 -11.58 5.82
C ASP A 323 4.93 -10.22 5.89
N PHE A 324 4.26 -9.17 5.42
CA PHE A 324 4.78 -7.82 5.52
C PHE A 324 4.97 -7.37 6.98
N LEU A 325 3.99 -7.57 7.85
CA LEU A 325 4.11 -7.20 9.27
C LEU A 325 5.28 -7.91 9.95
N LEU A 326 5.44 -9.22 9.72
CA LEU A 326 6.58 -9.98 10.24
C LEU A 326 7.92 -9.46 9.71
N SER A 327 7.97 -9.01 8.46
CA SER A 327 9.19 -8.46 7.86
C SER A 327 9.63 -7.13 8.49
N LEU A 328 8.72 -6.39 9.14
CA LEU A 328 9.05 -5.15 9.84
C LEU A 328 9.76 -5.44 11.16
N ASP A 329 9.24 -6.40 11.93
CA ASP A 329 9.84 -6.85 13.19
C ASP A 329 11.27 -7.39 13.00
N GLN A 330 11.48 -8.23 11.97
CA GLN A 330 12.81 -8.76 11.66
C GLN A 330 13.84 -7.69 11.30
N LYS A 331 13.42 -6.60 10.63
CA LYS A 331 14.32 -5.49 10.25
C LYS A 331 14.71 -4.67 11.47
N GLU A 332 13.77 -4.42 12.38
CA GLU A 332 14.07 -3.74 13.65
C GLU A 332 14.92 -4.60 14.57
N TYR A 333 14.65 -5.90 14.70
CA TYR A 333 15.47 -6.84 15.48
C TYR A 333 16.94 -6.85 14.99
N LYS A 334 17.16 -6.94 13.68
CA LYS A 334 18.52 -6.86 13.09
C LYS A 334 19.19 -5.51 13.34
N ARG A 335 18.43 -4.40 13.29
CA ARG A 335 18.96 -3.07 13.60
C ARG A 335 19.41 -2.99 15.07
N ARG A 336 18.60 -3.50 16.01
CA ARG A 336 18.92 -3.53 17.44
C ARG A 336 20.17 -4.38 17.74
N LEU A 337 20.28 -5.57 17.13
CA LEU A 337 21.48 -6.42 17.25
C LEU A 337 22.75 -5.73 16.74
N GLY A 338 22.66 -5.00 15.62
CA GLY A 338 23.79 -4.27 15.04
C GLY A 338 24.31 -3.13 15.94
N TYR A 339 23.44 -2.49 16.72
CA TYR A 339 23.84 -1.50 17.73
C TYR A 339 24.53 -2.18 18.94
N THR A 340 24.05 -3.34 19.37
CA THR A 340 24.66 -4.06 20.52
C THR A 340 26.00 -4.72 20.20
N SER A 341 26.29 -5.01 18.93
CA SER A 341 27.57 -5.60 18.51
C SER A 341 28.65 -4.56 18.14
N GLY A 342 28.34 -3.26 18.24
CA GLY A 342 29.25 -2.15 17.92
C GLY A 342 29.97 -1.55 19.14
N GLU A 343 29.69 -2.04 20.35
CA GLU A 343 30.42 -1.73 21.56
C GLU A 343 31.20 -2.98 21.99
N GLY A 344 32.45 -3.06 21.56
CA GLY A 344 33.41 -4.11 21.92
C GLY A 344 34.82 -3.62 21.68
#